data_AF-A0A2W4VTG5-F1
#
_entry.id   AF-A0A2W4VTG5-F1
#
_cell.length_a   1.000
_cell.length_b   1.000
_cell.length_c   1.000
_cell.angle_alpha   90.00
_cell.angle_beta   90.00
_cell.angle_gamma   90.00
#
_symmetry.space_group_name_H-M   'P 1'
#
loop_
_entity.id
_entity.type
_entity.pdbx_description
1 polymer ?
#
loop_
_entity_poly.entity_id
_entity_poly.type
_entity_poly.pdbx_seq_one_letter_code
_entity_poly.pdbx_strand_id
1 'polypeptide(L)' 'MYCNGMGFRQIERCTDVSHNSVIKWVKDAAKQLPEHPPIETIPDVGELDELQTFVGSKKT' A
#
# COMPACT_ATOMS: atom_id res chain seq x y z
N MET A 1 -10.09 4.47 -0.45
CA MET A 1 -10.47 3.64 0.71
C MET A 1 -9.25 2.99 1.36
N TYR A 2 -8.54 2.06 0.69
CA TYR A 2 -7.35 1.40 1.26
C TYR A 2 -6.22 2.36 1.65
N CYS A 3 -5.77 3.24 0.74
CA CYS A 3 -4.72 4.23 1.03
C CYS A 3 -5.10 5.26 2.11
N ASN A 4 -6.40 5.40 2.43
CA ASN A 4 -6.89 6.26 3.51
C ASN A 4 -6.96 5.50 4.85
N GLY A 5 -6.40 4.29 4.94
CA GLY A 5 -6.34 3.50 6.17
C GLY A 5 -7.49 2.52 6.39
N MET A 6 -8.44 2.36 5.45
CA MET A 6 -9.52 1.38 5.62
C MET A 6 -9.03 -0.05 5.41
N GLY A 7 -9.35 -0.95 6.34
CA GLY A 7 -9.04 -2.38 6.19
C GLY A 7 -9.88 -3.06 5.10
N PHE A 8 -9.36 -4.11 4.45
CA PHE A 8 -10.03 -4.77 3.32
C PHE A 8 -11.45 -5.28 3.64
N ARG A 9 -11.67 -5.84 4.83
CA ARG A 9 -13.02 -6.27 5.29
C ARG A 9 -13.96 -5.11 5.58
N GLN A 10 -13.41 -3.95 5.96
CA GLN A 10 -14.23 -2.76 6.16
C GLN A 10 -14.71 -2.21 4.81
N ILE A 11 -13.83 -2.22 3.80
CA ILE A 11 -14.18 -1.84 2.43
C ILE A 11 -15.33 -2.71 1.92
N GLU A 12 -15.22 -4.04 2.09
CA GLU A 12 -16.27 -4.99 1.73
C GLU A 12 -17.62 -4.64 2.38
N ARG A 13 -17.66 -4.35 3.68
CA ARG A 13 -18.92 -3.94 4.35
C ARG A 13 -19.52 -2.64 3.82
N CYS A 14 -18.69 -1.73 3.31
CA CYS A 14 -19.14 -0.43 2.80
C CYS A 14 -19.56 -0.48 1.33
N THR A 15 -19.03 -1.42 0.53
CA THR A 15 -19.23 -1.47 -0.93
C THR A 15 -19.90 -2.74 -1.42
N ASP A 16 -20.09 -3.74 -0.55
CA ASP A 16 -20.55 -5.09 -0.88
C ASP A 16 -19.64 -5.82 -1.90
N VAL A 17 -18.42 -5.33 -2.09
CA VAL A 17 -17.40 -5.96 -2.94
C VAL A 17 -16.52 -6.86 -2.09
N SER A 18 -16.37 -8.13 -2.47
CA SER A 18 -15.53 -9.07 -1.73
C SER A 18 -14.13 -8.51 -1.44
N HIS A 19 -13.69 -8.63 -0.19
CA HIS A 19 -12.37 -8.16 0.25
C HIS A 19 -11.22 -8.79 -0.56
N ASN A 20 -11.39 -10.01 -1.06
CA ASN A 20 -10.42 -10.68 -1.93
C ASN A 20 -10.25 -9.96 -3.27
N SER A 21 -11.35 -9.47 -3.85
CA SER A 21 -11.32 -8.67 -5.09
C SER A 21 -10.59 -7.35 -4.87
N VAL A 22 -10.86 -6.68 -3.75
CA VAL A 22 -10.16 -5.44 -3.36
C VAL A 22 -8.66 -5.68 -3.17
N ILE A 23 -8.27 -6.76 -2.49
CA ILE A 23 -6.85 -7.15 -2.35
C ILE A 23 -6.20 -7.35 -3.71
N LYS A 24 -6.87 -8.02 -4.65
CA LYS A 24 -6.35 -8.25 -6.00
C LYS A 24 -6.13 -6.94 -6.76
N TRP A 25 -7.10 -6.03 -6.72
CA TRP A 25 -6.96 -4.72 -7.37
C TRP A 25 -5.83 -3.90 -6.78
N VAL A 26 -5.66 -3.89 -5.45
CA VAL A 26 -4.53 -3.21 -4.80
C VAL A 26 -3.19 -3.80 -5.26
N LYS A 27 -3.08 -5.13 -5.35
CA LYS A 27 -1.87 -5.78 -5.86
C LYS A 27 -1.58 -5.44 -7.33
N ASP A 28 -2.62 -5.41 -8.16
CA ASP A 28 -2.45 -5.11 -9.58
C ASP A 28 -2.12 -3.63 -9.82
N ALA A 29 -2.67 -2.72 -9.02
CA ALA A 29 -2.26 -1.32 -9.01
C ALA A 29 -0.82 -1.14 -8.51
N ALA A 30 -0.42 -1.85 -7.45
CA ALA A 30 0.94 -1.76 -6.90
C ALA A 30 2.02 -2.20 -7.92
N LYS A 31 1.74 -3.18 -8.77
CA LYS A 31 2.66 -3.62 -9.84
C LYS A 31 2.90 -2.57 -10.93
N GLN A 32 2.01 -1.58 -11.06
CA GLN A 32 2.13 -0.51 -12.05
C GLN A 32 2.94 0.68 -11.52
N LEU A 33 3.22 0.71 -10.22
CA LEU A 33 4.01 1.76 -9.61
C LEU A 33 5.49 1.61 -10.01
N PRO A 34 6.20 2.72 -10.25
CA PRO A 34 7.64 2.67 -10.45
C PRO A 34 8.35 2.20 -9.18
N GLU A 35 9.52 1.58 -9.34
CA GLU A 35 10.33 1.08 -8.21
C GLU A 35 10.73 2.23 -7.26
N HIS A 36 11.02 3.40 -7.82
CA HIS A 36 11.29 4.62 -7.08
C HIS A 36 10.47 5.78 -7.66
N PRO A 37 9.99 6.72 -6.83
CA PRO A 37 9.38 7.93 -7.34
C PRO A 37 10.39 8.70 -8.20
N PRO A 38 9.92 9.40 -9.26
CA PRO A 38 10.80 10.23 -10.06
C PRO A 38 11.39 11.36 -9.19
N ILE A 39 12.70 11.52 -9.26
CA ILE A 39 13.41 12.61 -8.59
C ILE A 39 13.42 13.81 -9.54
N GLU A 40 12.54 14.78 -9.32
CA GLU A 40 12.46 15.99 -10.15
C GLU A 40 13.55 17.01 -9.81
N THR A 41 13.92 17.10 -8.52
CA THR A 41 14.91 18.05 -8.00
C THR A 41 15.74 17.38 -6.91
N ILE A 42 17.06 17.60 -6.94
CA ILE A 42 17.95 17.15 -5.87
C ILE A 42 17.86 18.14 -4.71
N PRO A 43 17.45 17.73 -3.50
CA PRO A 43 17.37 18.63 -2.36
C PRO A 43 18.76 18.93 -1.78
N ASP A 44 18.94 20.14 -1.23
CA ASP A 44 20.18 20.54 -0.56
C ASP A 44 20.38 19.82 0.80
N VAL A 45 19.27 19.46 1.45
CA VAL A 45 19.24 18.72 2.73
C VAL A 45 18.15 17.65 2.64
N GLY A 46 18.47 16.42 3.04
CA GLY A 46 17.53 15.31 3.14
C GLY A 46 17.31 14.89 4.60
N GLU A 47 16.07 14.61 4.96
CA GLU A 47 15.72 14.02 6.26
C GLU A 47 15.64 12.49 6.12
N LEU A 48 16.20 11.79 7.10
CA LEU A 48 16.10 10.34 7.23
C LEU A 48 15.24 10.02 8.43
N ASP A 49 14.18 9.23 8.20
CA ASP A 49 13.27 8.77 9.24
C ASP A 49 13.08 7.25 9.15
N GLU A 50 12.78 6.61 10.27
CA GLU A 50 12.62 5.17 10.40
C GLU A 50 11.24 4.81 10.93
N LEU A 51 10.53 3.94 10.21
CA LEU A 51 9.25 3.39 10.65
C LEU A 51 9.34 1.88 10.81
N GLN A 52 8.85 1.39 11.94
CA GLN A 52 8.86 -0.03 12.28
C GLN A 52 7.44 -0.60 12.22
N THR A 53 7.30 -1.81 11.68
CA THR A 53 6.03 -2.54 11.66
C THR A 53 6.25 -4.03 11.76
N PHE A 54 5.20 -4.77 12.10
CA PHE A 54 5.24 -6.23 12.17
C PHE A 54 4.91 -6.83 10.82
N VAL A 55 5.83 -7.63 10.28
CA VAL A 55 5.62 -8.39 9.04
C VAL A 55 5.53 -9.87 9.40
N GLY A 56 4.35 -10.45 9.22
CA GLY A 56 4.15 -11.89 9.39
C GLY A 56 4.61 -12.65 8.16
N SER A 57 5.52 -13.62 8.31
CA SER A 57 5.81 -14.61 7.28
C SER A 57 4.78 -15.74 7.36
N LYS A 58 4.14 -16.07 6.23
CA LYS A 58 3.31 -17.27 6.16
C LYS A 58 4.26 -18.46 6.11
N LYS A 59 4.13 -19.41 7.04
CA LYS A 59 4.84 -20.69 6.94
C LYS A 59 4.44 -21.35 5.62
N THR A 60 5.42 -21.55 4.74
CA THR A 60 5.31 -22.39 3.53
C THR A 60 5.06 -23.83 3.89
#